data_AF-A0A429E2U3-F1
#
_entry.id   AF-A0A429E2U3-F1
#
_cell.length_a   1.000
_cell.length_b   1.000
_cell.length_c   1.000
_cell.angle_alpha   90.00
_cell.angle_beta   90.00
_cell.angle_gamma   90.00
#
_symmetry.space_group_name_H-M   'P 1'
#
loop_
_entity.id
_entity.type
_entity.pdbx_description
1 polymer ?
#
loop_
_entity_poly.entity_id
_entity_poly.type
_entity_poly.pdbx_seq_one_letter_code
_entity_poly.pdbx_strand_id
1 'polypeptide(L)'
;MKLSRRAVTSAFTSTVTAAIAVIGLSGTAAAQTRAWTMSVSPSTNLAAEQTVTVTAGGLDANRQILLLECPTEDGSCYVIGYPTADANGVISTTATVYRHMSFDDRAYDCKTLSGGCSVVGSDFSTGGELVKVQLTFR
;
A
#
# COMPACT_ATOMS: atom_id res chain seq x y z
N MET A 1 0.02 79.64 -10.43
CA MET A 1 0.06 80.43 -9.16
C MET A 1 -0.42 79.51 -8.05
N LYS A 2 0.24 79.20 -6.93
CA LYS A 2 1.49 79.59 -6.26
C LYS A 2 1.95 78.34 -5.49
N LEU A 3 3.23 77.99 -5.58
CA LEU A 3 3.87 77.04 -4.66
C LEU A 3 3.93 77.68 -3.27
N SER A 4 3.63 76.91 -2.21
CA SER A 4 4.00 77.26 -0.84
C SER A 4 4.83 76.13 -0.26
N ARG A 5 6.14 76.38 -0.16
CA ARG A 5 7.11 75.52 0.53
C ARG A 5 7.05 75.86 2.02
N ARG A 6 6.87 74.86 2.88
CA ARG A 6 7.33 74.93 4.27
C ARG A 6 8.24 73.73 4.52
N ALA A 7 9.53 74.04 4.66
CA ALA A 7 10.55 73.11 5.11
C ALA A 7 10.40 72.94 6.63
N VAL A 8 10.27 71.69 7.08
CA VAL A 8 10.60 71.32 8.46
C VAL A 8 11.58 70.16 8.35
N THR A 9 12.84 70.52 8.50
CA THR A 9 13.99 69.64 8.65
C THR A 9 13.88 68.98 10.02
N SER A 10 13.72 67.67 10.09
CA SER A 10 14.09 66.87 11.26
C SER A 10 14.31 65.43 10.82
N ALA A 11 15.59 65.05 10.78
CA ALA A 11 16.05 63.72 10.48
C ALA A 11 15.71 62.76 11.62
N PHE A 12 14.96 61.70 11.31
CA PHE A 12 15.02 60.45 12.06
C PHE A 12 15.34 59.34 11.08
N THR A 13 16.59 58.92 11.13
CA THR A 13 17.19 57.80 10.41
C THR A 13 16.53 56.49 10.84
N SER A 14 15.74 55.90 9.95
CA SER A 14 15.42 54.47 9.99
C SER A 14 15.71 53.88 8.62
N THR A 15 16.89 53.29 8.47
CA THR A 15 17.23 52.45 7.32
C THR A 15 16.35 51.20 7.36
N VAL A 16 15.23 51.23 6.64
CA VAL A 16 14.45 50.02 6.38
C VAL A 16 15.17 49.29 5.25
N THR A 17 16.13 48.44 5.62
CA THR A 17 16.73 47.47 4.72
C THR A 17 15.64 46.44 4.39
N ALA A 18 14.92 46.65 3.29
CA ALA A 18 13.97 45.68 2.78
C ALA A 18 14.76 44.50 2.19
N ALA A 19 15.08 43.50 3.02
CA ALA A 19 15.50 42.20 2.55
C ALA A 19 14.29 41.53 1.87
N ILE A 20 14.30 41.45 0.54
CA ILE A 20 13.34 40.64 -0.22
C ILE A 20 13.69 39.18 0.07
N ALA A 21 12.98 38.57 1.01
CA ALA A 21 13.05 37.13 1.23
C ALA A 21 12.46 36.42 0.01
N VAL A 22 13.30 35.72 -0.74
CA VAL A 22 12.88 34.80 -1.80
C VAL A 22 12.22 33.59 -1.13
N ILE A 23 10.90 33.63 -0.94
CA ILE A 23 10.11 32.49 -0.47
C ILE A 23 9.64 31.71 -1.70
N GLY A 24 10.59 31.10 -2.41
CA GLY A 24 10.29 30.05 -3.37
C GLY A 24 10.30 28.73 -2.61
N LEU A 25 9.19 28.35 -1.96
CA LEU A 25 9.04 26.98 -1.49
C LEU A 25 8.90 26.09 -2.73
N SER A 26 10.02 25.55 -3.19
CA SER A 26 10.07 24.35 -4.02
C SER A 26 9.58 23.17 -3.18
N GLY A 27 8.27 23.11 -2.91
CA GLY A 27 7.65 21.97 -2.29
C GLY A 27 7.54 20.84 -3.31
N THR A 28 8.60 20.04 -3.46
CA THR A 28 8.42 18.67 -3.96
C THR A 28 7.66 17.92 -2.89
N ALA A 29 6.33 17.90 -3.00
CA ALA A 29 5.51 16.95 -2.26
C ALA A 29 5.99 15.54 -2.67
N ALA A 30 6.78 14.91 -1.82
CA ALA A 30 7.08 13.49 -1.99
C ALA A 30 5.73 12.77 -1.91
N ALA A 31 5.31 12.16 -3.02
CA ALA A 31 4.17 11.27 -3.02
C ALA A 31 4.49 10.17 -2.00
N GLN A 32 3.88 10.26 -0.81
CA GLN A 32 4.06 9.25 0.22
C GLN A 32 3.23 8.05 -0.25
N THR A 33 3.92 7.02 -0.75
CA THR A 33 3.30 5.73 -1.06
C THR A 33 2.63 5.23 0.21
N ARG A 34 1.30 5.32 0.26
CA ARG A 34 0.53 4.66 1.31
C ARG A 34 0.61 3.17 1.02
N ALA A 35 1.56 2.50 1.67
CA ALA A 35 1.63 1.06 1.64
C ALA A 35 0.43 0.50 2.41
N TRP A 36 -0.34 -0.40 1.79
CA TRP A 36 -1.37 -1.15 2.49
C TRP A 36 -0.76 -2.39 3.16
N THR A 37 -1.51 -2.98 4.08
CA THR A 37 -1.08 -4.18 4.82
C THR A 37 -2.12 -5.28 4.69
N MET A 38 -1.67 -6.53 4.85
CA MET A 38 -2.52 -7.72 4.79
C MET A 38 -2.14 -8.69 5.90
N SER A 39 -3.12 -9.40 6.45
CA SER A 39 -2.90 -10.54 7.34
C SER A 39 -3.87 -11.68 7.04
N VAL A 40 -3.45 -12.91 7.36
CA VAL A 40 -4.23 -14.13 7.17
C VAL A 40 -4.31 -14.86 8.51
N SER A 41 -5.50 -15.27 8.92
CA SER A 41 -5.73 -15.93 10.21
C SER A 41 -6.71 -17.10 10.09
N PRO A 42 -6.31 -18.32 10.54
CA PRO A 42 -4.94 -18.69 10.88
C PRO A 42 -4.04 -18.69 9.64
N SER A 43 -2.74 -18.47 9.82
CA SER A 43 -1.72 -18.62 8.74
C SER A 43 -0.79 -19.81 8.98
N THR A 44 -0.90 -20.49 10.11
CA THR A 44 -0.01 -21.59 10.49
C THR A 44 -0.78 -22.80 10.95
N ASN A 45 -0.12 -23.98 10.91
CA ASN A 45 -0.72 -25.27 11.26
C ASN A 45 -2.02 -25.59 10.49
N LEU A 46 -2.09 -25.13 9.24
CA LEU A 46 -3.27 -25.24 8.40
C LEU A 46 -3.53 -26.68 7.95
N ALA A 47 -4.79 -27.10 7.97
CA ALA A 47 -5.22 -28.27 7.24
C ALA A 47 -5.23 -28.01 5.73
N ALA A 48 -5.21 -29.08 4.93
CA ALA A 48 -5.47 -28.95 3.50
C ALA A 48 -6.89 -28.37 3.29
N GLU A 49 -7.04 -27.44 2.34
CA GLU A 49 -8.31 -26.81 1.98
C GLU A 49 -8.99 -26.07 3.15
N GLN A 50 -8.19 -25.56 4.08
CA GLN A 50 -8.71 -24.81 5.20
C GLN A 50 -9.21 -23.43 4.74
N THR A 51 -10.38 -23.02 5.21
CA THR A 51 -10.83 -21.64 5.09
C THR A 51 -10.13 -20.76 6.13
N VAL A 52 -9.56 -19.65 5.66
CA VAL A 52 -8.86 -18.64 6.47
C VAL A 52 -9.56 -17.29 6.32
N THR A 53 -9.39 -16.42 7.31
CA THR A 53 -9.81 -15.02 7.24
C THR A 53 -8.65 -14.18 6.73
N VAL A 54 -8.91 -13.37 5.72
CA VAL A 54 -7.97 -12.42 5.12
C VAL A 54 -8.44 -11.02 5.50
N THR A 55 -7.56 -10.23 6.09
CA THR A 55 -7.81 -8.83 6.37
C THR A 55 -6.77 -7.97 5.68
N ALA A 56 -7.19 -6.83 5.14
CA ALA A 56 -6.30 -5.84 4.57
C ALA A 56 -6.74 -4.42 4.97
N GLY A 57 -5.79 -3.48 5.03
CA GLY A 57 -6.06 -2.11 5.46
C GLY A 57 -5.05 -1.11 4.91
N GLY A 58 -5.46 0.15 4.84
CA GLY A 58 -4.68 1.24 4.24
C GLY A 58 -4.93 1.42 2.74
N LEU A 59 -5.95 0.74 2.20
CA LEU A 59 -6.38 0.83 0.81
C LEU A 59 -7.21 2.11 0.59
N ASP A 60 -7.35 2.52 -0.68
CA ASP A 60 -8.39 3.47 -1.04
C ASP A 60 -9.79 2.82 -0.89
N ALA A 61 -10.81 3.63 -0.60
CA ALA A 61 -12.19 3.15 -0.57
C ALA A 61 -12.60 2.57 -1.93
N ASN A 62 -13.33 1.44 -1.93
CA ASN A 62 -13.73 0.69 -3.13
C ASN A 62 -12.56 0.16 -3.99
N ARG A 63 -11.34 0.15 -3.46
CA ARG A 63 -10.21 -0.50 -4.13
C ARG A 63 -10.41 -2.01 -4.18
N GLN A 64 -10.34 -2.59 -5.37
CA GLN A 64 -10.34 -4.05 -5.54
C GLN A 64 -8.92 -4.60 -5.58
N ILE A 65 -8.68 -5.71 -4.89
CA ILE A 65 -7.43 -6.46 -4.96
C ILE A 65 -7.67 -7.84 -5.57
N LEU A 66 -6.64 -8.39 -6.21
CA LEU A 66 -6.54 -9.79 -6.60
C LEU A 66 -5.90 -10.56 -5.44
N LEU A 67 -6.58 -11.60 -4.94
CA LEU A 67 -6.05 -12.46 -3.90
C LEU A 67 -5.60 -13.80 -4.52
N LEU A 68 -4.34 -14.12 -4.31
CA LEU A 68 -3.65 -15.26 -4.91
C LEU A 68 -3.08 -16.17 -3.82
N GLU A 69 -3.03 -17.47 -4.09
CA GLU A 69 -2.17 -18.40 -3.36
C GLU A 69 -1.09 -18.91 -4.31
N CYS A 70 0.17 -18.79 -3.89
CA CYS A 70 1.33 -19.09 -4.71
C CYS A 70 2.27 -20.07 -3.98
N PRO A 71 2.69 -21.18 -4.60
CA PRO A 71 3.74 -22.03 -4.08
C PRO A 71 5.13 -21.45 -4.34
N THR A 72 5.31 -20.67 -5.41
CA THR A 72 6.60 -20.04 -5.74
C THR A 72 6.40 -18.64 -6.32
N GLU A 73 7.50 -17.92 -6.54
CA GLU A 73 7.50 -16.57 -7.13
C GLU A 73 7.44 -16.56 -8.67
N ASP A 74 7.32 -17.72 -9.32
CA ASP A 74 7.35 -17.84 -10.79
C ASP A 74 6.03 -17.42 -11.47
N GLY A 75 5.04 -16.98 -10.68
CA GLY A 75 3.72 -16.56 -11.16
C GLY A 75 2.67 -17.67 -11.21
N SER A 76 3.03 -18.92 -10.88
CA SER A 76 2.09 -20.03 -10.79
C SER A 76 1.22 -19.89 -9.55
N CYS A 77 0.07 -19.22 -9.64
CA CYS A 77 -0.80 -18.98 -8.49
C CYS A 77 -2.26 -19.35 -8.76
N TYR A 78 -2.97 -19.82 -7.73
CA TYR A 78 -4.42 -19.94 -7.75
C TYR A 78 -5.05 -18.60 -7.39
N VAL A 79 -6.07 -18.20 -8.14
CA VAL A 79 -6.90 -17.08 -7.73
C VAL A 79 -7.89 -17.55 -6.68
N ILE A 80 -7.79 -16.99 -5.49
CA ILE A 80 -8.60 -17.35 -4.33
C ILE A 80 -9.59 -16.25 -3.92
N GLY A 81 -9.58 -15.09 -4.60
CA GLY A 81 -10.61 -14.07 -4.43
C GLY A 81 -10.35 -12.74 -5.15
N TYR A 82 -11.39 -11.90 -5.17
CA TYR A 82 -11.36 -10.52 -5.68
C TYR A 82 -12.03 -9.54 -4.70
N PRO A 83 -11.56 -9.44 -3.45
CA PRO A 83 -12.24 -8.60 -2.47
C PRO A 83 -12.07 -7.11 -2.78
N THR A 84 -13.09 -6.35 -2.39
CA THR A 84 -13.14 -4.89 -2.54
C THR A 84 -13.14 -4.25 -1.16
N ALA A 85 -12.31 -3.23 -0.98
CA ALA A 85 -12.24 -2.46 0.26
C ALA A 85 -13.53 -1.69 0.50
N ASP A 86 -13.93 -1.63 1.78
CA ASP A 86 -15.08 -0.83 2.22
C ASP A 86 -14.79 0.68 2.15
N ALA A 87 -15.73 1.49 2.65
CA ALA A 87 -15.59 2.94 2.69
C ALA A 87 -14.41 3.44 3.56
N ASN A 88 -13.87 2.60 4.43
CA ASN A 88 -12.72 2.90 5.30
C ASN A 88 -11.40 2.38 4.73
N GLY A 89 -11.39 1.78 3.53
CA GLY A 89 -10.18 1.20 2.96
C GLY A 89 -9.78 -0.13 3.62
N VAL A 90 -10.76 -0.87 4.14
CA VAL A 90 -10.55 -2.15 4.85
C VAL A 90 -11.21 -3.29 4.07
N ILE A 91 -10.51 -4.42 4.03
CA ILE A 91 -11.05 -5.70 3.56
C ILE A 91 -11.10 -6.67 4.75
N SER A 92 -12.19 -7.39 4.89
CA SER A 92 -12.31 -8.58 5.73
C SER A 92 -13.13 -9.62 4.97
N THR A 93 -12.47 -10.70 4.55
CA THR A 93 -13.08 -11.75 3.73
C THR A 93 -12.54 -13.11 4.14
N THR A 94 -13.16 -14.18 3.63
CA THR A 94 -12.64 -15.55 3.78
C THR A 94 -12.14 -16.08 2.44
N ALA A 95 -11.12 -16.92 2.50
CA ALA A 95 -10.59 -17.63 1.34
C ALA A 95 -10.22 -19.06 1.73
N THR A 96 -10.31 -20.00 0.79
CA THR A 96 -9.82 -21.38 0.97
C THR A 96 -8.39 -21.47 0.48
N VAL A 97 -7.50 -22.03 1.29
CA VAL A 97 -6.08 -22.24 0.95
C VAL A 97 -5.73 -23.72 0.79
N TYR A 98 -4.83 -24.02 -0.11
CA TYR A 98 -4.58 -25.37 -0.63
C TYR A 98 -3.17 -25.84 -0.28
N ARG A 99 -3.07 -26.97 0.43
CA ARG A 99 -1.77 -27.58 0.72
C ARG A 99 -1.12 -28.17 -0.53
N HIS A 100 -1.93 -28.80 -1.38
CA HIS A 100 -1.45 -29.44 -2.60
C HIS A 100 -1.92 -28.62 -3.78
N MET A 101 -0.96 -28.16 -4.59
CA MET A 101 -1.22 -27.34 -5.76
C MET A 101 -0.54 -27.97 -6.96
N SER A 102 -1.15 -27.82 -8.12
CA SER A 102 -0.58 -28.30 -9.38
C SER A 102 -0.71 -27.24 -10.47
N PHE A 103 0.37 -27.05 -11.20
CA PHE A 103 0.48 -26.15 -12.34
C PHE A 103 1.22 -26.88 -13.46
N ASP A 104 0.61 -26.93 -14.64
CA ASP A 104 1.06 -27.77 -15.74
C ASP A 104 1.31 -29.21 -15.27
N ASP A 105 2.56 -29.68 -15.38
CA ASP A 105 3.01 -31.01 -14.95
C ASP A 105 3.77 -31.02 -13.60
N ARG A 106 3.75 -29.90 -12.86
CA ARG A 106 4.42 -29.76 -11.56
C ARG A 106 3.41 -29.82 -10.42
N ALA A 107 3.69 -30.69 -9.45
CA ALA A 107 2.95 -30.78 -8.19
C ALA A 107 3.76 -30.17 -7.05
N TYR A 108 3.09 -29.40 -6.20
CA TYR A 108 3.65 -28.71 -5.05
C TYR A 108 2.95 -29.19 -3.77
N ASP A 109 3.73 -29.54 -2.75
CA ASP A 109 3.23 -29.75 -1.39
C ASP A 109 3.73 -28.60 -0.51
N CYS A 110 2.84 -27.66 -0.20
CA CYS A 110 3.09 -26.46 0.60
C CYS A 110 3.62 -26.75 2.02
N LYS A 111 3.49 -27.99 2.52
CA LYS A 111 4.09 -28.39 3.79
C LYS A 111 5.59 -28.66 3.68
N THR A 112 6.01 -29.28 2.59
CA THR A 112 7.40 -29.76 2.40
C THR A 112 8.22 -28.82 1.51
N LEU A 113 7.56 -27.94 0.77
CA LEU A 113 8.20 -26.90 -0.01
C LEU A 113 8.99 -25.95 0.88
N SER A 114 10.24 -25.67 0.51
CA SER A 114 11.06 -24.70 1.23
C SER A 114 10.41 -23.32 1.17
N GLY A 115 10.24 -22.68 2.33
CA GLY A 115 9.45 -21.46 2.45
C GLY A 115 7.96 -21.70 2.66
N GLY A 116 7.38 -22.78 2.11
CA GLY A 116 5.94 -23.01 2.11
C GLY A 116 5.20 -22.13 1.09
N CYS A 117 3.88 -22.29 0.98
CA CYS A 117 3.05 -21.47 0.09
C CYS A 117 2.63 -20.15 0.76
N SER A 118 2.33 -19.13 -0.04
CA SER A 118 1.96 -17.80 0.44
C SER A 118 0.65 -17.31 -0.14
N VAL A 119 -0.10 -16.54 0.65
CA VAL A 119 -1.16 -15.67 0.14
C VAL A 119 -0.55 -14.35 -0.31
N VAL A 120 -0.82 -13.96 -1.54
CA VAL A 120 -0.38 -12.69 -2.14
C VAL A 120 -1.62 -11.88 -2.48
N GLY A 121 -1.68 -10.65 -1.99
CA GLY A 121 -2.65 -9.69 -2.49
C GLY A 121 -1.96 -8.71 -3.43
N SER A 122 -2.60 -8.44 -4.56
CA SER A 122 -2.14 -7.49 -5.58
C SER A 122 -3.22 -6.46 -5.86
N ASP A 123 -2.85 -5.23 -6.18
CA ASP A 123 -3.80 -4.31 -6.79
C ASP A 123 -4.36 -4.90 -8.10
N PHE A 124 -5.69 -4.98 -8.22
CA PHE A 124 -6.34 -5.64 -9.37
C PHE A 124 -6.18 -4.84 -10.67
N SER A 125 -6.06 -3.51 -10.57
CA SER A 125 -6.05 -2.61 -11.74
C SER A 125 -4.64 -2.45 -12.33
N THR A 126 -3.63 -2.48 -11.48
CA THR A 126 -2.24 -2.16 -11.82
C THR A 126 -1.30 -3.36 -11.72
N GLY A 127 -1.65 -4.39 -10.94
CA GLY A 127 -0.81 -5.57 -10.71
C GLY A 127 0.49 -5.31 -9.94
N GLY A 128 0.70 -4.07 -9.45
CA GLY A 128 2.03 -3.60 -9.05
C GLY A 128 2.35 -3.67 -7.57
N GLU A 129 1.40 -3.30 -6.69
CA GLU A 129 1.63 -3.35 -5.24
C GLU A 129 1.24 -4.72 -4.70
N LEU A 130 2.23 -5.46 -4.19
CA LEU A 130 2.07 -6.81 -3.65
C LEU A 130 2.32 -6.83 -2.15
N VAL A 131 1.42 -7.47 -1.40
CA VAL A 131 1.64 -7.84 0.00
C VAL A 131 1.54 -9.35 0.13
N LYS A 132 2.49 -9.95 0.84
CA LYS A 132 2.61 -11.40 0.99
C LYS A 132 2.49 -11.84 2.44
N VAL A 133 1.75 -12.93 2.66
CA VAL A 133 1.63 -13.60 3.96
C VAL A 133 1.96 -15.07 3.77
N GLN A 134 3.01 -15.53 4.46
CA GLN A 134 3.44 -16.93 4.44
C GLN A 134 2.43 -17.83 5.15
N LEU A 135 2.15 -18.99 4.57
CA LEU A 135 1.36 -20.05 5.16
C LEU A 135 2.23 -21.22 5.62
N THR A 136 1.84 -21.90 6.70
CA THR A 136 2.40 -23.20 7.09
C THR A 136 1.30 -24.23 7.30
N PHE A 137 1.49 -25.42 6.74
CA PHE A 137 0.53 -26.54 6.77
C PHE A 137 1.00 -27.68 7.67
N ARG A 138 0.03 -28.44 8.21
CA ARG A 138 0.28 -29.62 9.06
C ARG A 138 0.28 -30.94 8.31
#